data_AF-A0AAD5MMD0-F1
#
_entry.id   AF-A0AAD5MMD0-F1
#
_cell.length_a   1.000
_cell.length_b   1.000
_cell.length_c   1.000
_cell.angle_alpha   90.00
_cell.angle_beta   90.00
_cell.angle_gamma   90.00
#
_symmetry.space_group_name_H-M   'P 1'
#
loop_
_entity.id
_entity.type
_entity.pdbx_description
1 polymer ?
#
loop_
_entity_poly.entity_id
_entity_poly.type
_entity_poly.pdbx_seq_one_letter_code
_entity_poly.pdbx_strand_id
1 'polypeptide(L)'
;MDEAQLILSRKFKPVRWVKSDEIVVSFTENNSNVRLQCKAVGFPSPSYQWYRNDELLDGATSYAIEITRCRCSSKFTFHCVVTNEVEDGHVFSEFYRKPGKSFSSRIVSKGVSIAPFVGGENRCESCRNGDFENLREIMANLNPSLEKPSEPPAARQHNDDKLHAADKVALIISNCMYQHLPKLVTPHCDAETLASILQDLKFKTVTLADLTLAEMKSVIKEYRKLLGNGVYAVFYFVGHGFEVNGQCYLLPVEAPSVAYKPEYCLSMDYVLSELNDHNPALNLVLLDVCRKFIPYEFIPAFVEYAESLKTKHRPNRNTIFGYSTSGGVGAYEIKDEMNGVFMKYLKTHLNRPVSVIQMLNDASRDIEEDEKVCEVQVPELRSTLTRPRSLTDPLVWDGHTLSFDHHTIHWRLMHELPNPVYVRFTDLSLIVTIWFDYCGHFTNKVYIFSSVGDLLDDGSDDVEVRKLSENALSHIAYLSFPPELDAIERTNCV
;
A
#
# COMPACT_ATOMS: atom_id res chain seq x y z
N MET A 1 -29.79 13.14 12.80
CA MET A 1 -29.12 13.75 11.63
C MET A 1 -28.03 12.74 11.27
N ASP A 2 -28.42 11.61 10.69
CA ASP A 2 -27.61 10.38 10.77
C ASP A 2 -27.20 9.85 9.38
N GLU A 3 -27.24 10.71 8.35
CA GLU A 3 -26.72 10.36 7.02
C GLU A 3 -25.66 11.34 6.54
N ALA A 4 -24.60 10.79 5.95
CA ALA A 4 -23.45 11.52 5.44
C ALA A 4 -23.79 12.36 4.21
N GLN A 5 -23.22 13.56 4.12
CA GLN A 5 -23.62 14.54 3.11
C GLN A 5 -22.69 14.55 1.88
N LEU A 6 -21.38 14.31 2.01
CA LEU A 6 -20.37 14.50 0.93
C LEU A 6 -19.19 13.48 1.01
N ILE A 7 -18.52 13.21 -0.14
CA ILE A 7 -17.30 12.38 -0.29
C ILE A 7 -16.20 13.19 -1.01
N LEU A 8 -14.90 13.07 -0.64
CA LEU A 8 -13.77 13.83 -1.25
C LEU A 8 -12.46 13.04 -1.49
N SER A 9 -11.64 13.54 -2.42
CA SER A 9 -10.25 13.14 -2.78
C SER A 9 -9.16 14.19 -2.33
N ARG A 10 -7.83 13.96 -2.49
CA ARG A 10 -6.75 14.70 -1.73
C ARG A 10 -5.87 15.68 -2.57
N LYS A 11 -5.41 16.81 -1.96
CA LYS A 11 -4.57 17.90 -2.56
C LYS A 11 -3.05 17.86 -2.21
N PHE A 12 -2.20 18.50 -3.04
CA PHE A 12 -0.75 18.77 -2.79
C PHE A 12 -0.49 19.45 -1.45
N LYS A 13 0.44 18.88 -0.68
CA LYS A 13 0.91 19.40 0.60
C LYS A 13 2.44 19.42 0.61
N PRO A 14 3.10 20.58 0.83
CA PRO A 14 4.55 20.63 0.97
C PRO A 14 5.05 19.70 2.08
N VAL A 15 6.25 19.16 1.91
CA VAL A 15 6.91 18.37 2.93
C VAL A 15 7.20 19.24 4.15
N ARG A 16 6.85 18.72 5.32
CA ARG A 16 7.19 19.32 6.62
C ARG A 16 7.65 18.24 7.59
N TRP A 17 8.57 18.57 8.47
CA TRP A 17 9.00 17.66 9.53
C TRP A 17 7.84 17.34 10.48
N VAL A 18 7.75 16.08 10.89
CA VAL A 18 6.77 15.62 11.89
C VAL A 18 7.16 16.08 13.29
N LYS A 19 8.46 16.16 13.57
CA LYS A 19 9.03 16.61 14.84
C LYS A 19 9.85 17.87 14.63
N SER A 20 9.98 18.68 15.69
CA SER A 20 10.86 19.85 15.72
C SER A 20 12.34 19.45 15.53
N ASP A 21 12.71 18.29 16.08
CA ASP A 21 13.99 17.65 15.80
C ASP A 21 13.92 16.96 14.43
N GLU A 22 14.58 17.57 13.46
CA GLU A 22 14.60 17.13 12.06
C GLU A 22 15.21 15.73 11.90
N ILE A 23 16.26 15.43 12.67
CA ILE A 23 16.83 14.09 12.84
C ILE A 23 16.77 13.70 14.32
N VAL A 24 16.12 12.58 14.61
CA VAL A 24 16.15 11.91 15.91
C VAL A 24 17.22 10.83 15.89
N VAL A 25 18.11 10.88 16.87
CA VAL A 25 19.18 9.88 17.08
C VAL A 25 18.73 8.90 18.15
N SER A 26 18.82 7.60 17.86
CA SER A 26 18.50 6.52 18.80
C SER A 26 19.50 5.38 18.69
N PHE A 27 19.53 4.48 19.68
CA PHE A 27 20.39 3.30 19.68
C PHE A 27 19.56 2.05 19.35
N THR A 28 20.16 1.11 18.63
CA THR A 28 19.57 -0.24 18.45
C THR A 28 19.68 -1.06 19.75
N GLU A 29 18.86 -2.10 19.92
CA GLU A 29 18.78 -2.90 21.17
C GLU A 29 20.13 -3.48 21.62
N ASN A 30 21.00 -3.81 20.67
CA ASN A 30 22.36 -4.32 20.90
C ASN A 30 23.41 -3.20 21.12
N ASN A 31 23.00 -1.93 21.11
CA ASN A 31 23.82 -0.74 21.24
C ASN A 31 24.99 -0.64 20.24
N SER A 32 25.00 -1.45 19.16
CA SER A 32 26.10 -1.52 18.19
C SER A 32 25.95 -0.50 17.06
N ASN A 33 24.71 -0.10 16.76
CA ASN A 33 24.38 0.87 15.73
C ASN A 33 23.71 2.10 16.34
N VAL A 34 23.93 3.24 15.71
CA VAL A 34 23.15 4.46 15.89
C VAL A 34 22.17 4.54 14.74
N ARG A 35 20.91 4.74 15.07
CA ARG A 35 19.82 4.92 14.12
C ARG A 35 19.48 6.40 14.01
N LEU A 36 19.65 6.95 12.81
CA LEU A 36 19.23 8.31 12.47
C LEU A 36 17.86 8.23 11.79
N GLN A 37 16.88 9.00 12.28
CA GLN A 37 15.53 9.01 11.74
C GLN A 37 15.07 10.44 11.49
N CYS A 38 14.51 10.68 10.32
CA CYS A 38 13.83 11.94 10.02
C CYS A 38 12.48 11.60 9.39
N LYS A 39 11.38 12.10 9.99
CA LYS A 39 10.02 11.84 9.49
C LYS A 39 9.43 13.13 8.96
N ALA A 40 8.93 13.07 7.74
CA ALA A 40 8.22 14.16 7.10
C ALA A 40 6.83 13.72 6.63
N VAL A 41 5.92 14.67 6.52
CA VAL A 41 4.58 14.50 5.93
C VAL A 41 4.41 15.46 4.77
N GLY A 42 3.70 15.04 3.74
CA GLY A 42 3.44 15.80 2.51
C GLY A 42 2.56 14.99 1.55
N PHE A 43 2.07 15.62 0.50
CA PHE A 43 1.38 14.95 -0.61
C PHE A 43 1.87 15.55 -1.94
N PRO A 44 2.33 14.76 -2.92
CA PRO A 44 2.59 13.31 -2.89
C PRO A 44 3.49 12.87 -1.73
N SER A 45 3.52 11.56 -1.46
CA SER A 45 4.29 10.97 -0.36
C SER A 45 5.75 11.47 -0.38
N PRO A 46 6.32 11.87 0.76
CA PRO A 46 7.71 12.31 0.82
C PRO A 46 8.67 11.19 0.43
N SER A 47 9.62 11.52 -0.44
CA SER A 47 10.80 10.73 -0.79
C SER A 47 11.99 11.19 0.05
N TYR A 48 12.84 10.25 0.46
CA TYR A 48 14.00 10.52 1.31
C TYR A 48 15.28 10.18 0.56
N GLN A 49 16.34 10.93 0.82
CA GLN A 49 17.69 10.60 0.37
C GLN A 49 18.71 11.06 1.41
N TRP A 50 19.57 10.15 1.87
CA TRP A 50 20.61 10.46 2.84
C TRP A 50 21.95 10.78 2.19
N TYR A 51 22.70 11.64 2.86
CA TYR A 51 24.04 12.08 2.48
C TYR A 51 24.99 11.92 3.65
N ARG A 52 26.25 11.57 3.33
CA ARG A 52 27.36 11.42 4.27
C ARG A 52 28.47 12.38 3.83
N ASN A 53 28.78 13.39 4.64
CA ASN A 53 29.71 14.47 4.27
C ASN A 53 29.38 15.07 2.89
N ASP A 54 28.10 15.31 2.64
CA ASP A 54 27.55 15.81 1.37
C ASP A 54 27.71 14.88 0.15
N GLU A 55 28.26 13.67 0.35
CA GLU A 55 28.26 12.61 -0.66
C GLU A 55 26.97 11.78 -0.56
N LEU A 56 26.42 11.41 -1.73
CA LEU A 56 25.25 10.56 -1.82
C LEU A 56 25.51 9.20 -1.14
N LEU A 57 24.60 8.78 -0.25
CA LEU A 57 24.62 7.44 0.30
C LEU A 57 23.70 6.54 -0.54
N ASP A 58 24.28 5.74 -1.42
CA ASP A 58 23.54 4.88 -2.35
C ASP A 58 22.56 3.95 -1.64
N GLY A 59 21.32 3.91 -2.14
CA GLY A 59 20.24 3.07 -1.60
C GLY A 59 19.65 3.55 -0.27
N ALA A 60 20.16 4.62 0.33
CA ALA A 60 19.63 5.19 1.57
C ALA A 60 18.45 6.12 1.30
N THR A 61 17.33 5.54 0.86
CA THR A 61 16.11 6.27 0.45
C THR A 61 14.94 6.13 1.45
N SER A 62 15.22 5.59 2.64
CA SER A 62 14.24 5.42 3.73
C SER A 62 14.26 6.61 4.69
N TYR A 63 13.20 6.77 5.48
CA TYR A 63 13.11 7.77 6.56
C TYR A 63 14.12 7.53 7.71
N ALA A 64 14.79 6.38 7.71
CA ALA A 64 15.79 6.01 8.70
C ALA A 64 16.98 5.28 8.07
N ILE A 65 18.16 5.52 8.63
CA ILE A 65 19.38 4.76 8.34
C ILE A 65 20.00 4.26 9.65
N GLU A 66 20.69 3.12 9.58
CA GLU A 66 21.48 2.58 10.68
C GLU A 66 22.96 2.68 10.35
N ILE A 67 23.72 3.23 11.30
CA ILE A 67 25.15 3.45 11.15
C ILE A 67 25.85 2.73 12.29
N THR A 68 26.79 1.86 11.94
CA THR A 68 27.63 1.18 12.94
C THR A 68 28.47 2.19 13.70
N ARG A 69 28.50 2.05 15.02
CA ARG A 69 29.28 2.90 15.94
C ARG A 69 30.76 2.51 15.89
N CYS A 70 31.51 2.98 14.88
CA CYS A 70 32.96 2.76 14.77
C CYS A 70 33.72 4.08 14.86
N ARG A 71 35.00 4.03 15.23
CA ARG A 71 35.92 5.18 15.14
C ARG A 71 36.04 5.77 13.72
N CYS A 72 35.72 4.98 12.70
CA CYS A 72 35.63 5.44 11.33
C CYS A 72 34.43 6.33 11.06
N SER A 73 33.29 6.05 11.70
CA SER A 73 32.02 6.70 11.45
C SER A 73 31.85 7.97 12.28
N SER A 74 32.61 8.12 13.37
CA SER A 74 32.70 9.36 14.17
C SER A 74 33.21 10.58 13.38
N LYS A 75 33.78 10.40 12.19
CA LYS A 75 34.26 11.49 11.33
C LYS A 75 33.21 11.99 10.35
N PHE A 76 32.04 11.36 10.33
CA PHE A 76 31.01 11.65 9.33
C PHE A 76 29.87 12.46 9.93
N THR A 77 29.37 13.39 9.12
CA THR A 77 28.14 14.13 9.34
C THR A 77 27.09 13.61 8.36
N PHE A 78 25.88 13.39 8.86
CA PHE A 78 24.76 12.88 8.07
C PHE A 78 23.65 13.90 8.01
N HIS A 79 23.07 14.07 6.84
CA HIS A 79 21.85 14.83 6.67
C HIS A 79 20.92 14.11 5.69
N CYS A 80 19.62 14.42 5.79
CA CYS A 80 18.61 13.88 4.91
C CYS A 80 17.98 15.00 4.09
N VAL A 81 17.80 14.75 2.81
CA VAL A 81 17.00 15.55 1.90
C VAL A 81 15.67 14.85 1.74
N VAL A 82 14.59 15.58 2.01
CA VAL A 82 13.24 15.10 1.79
C VAL A 82 12.59 15.93 0.71
N THR A 83 12.03 15.27 -0.29
CA THR A 83 11.33 15.90 -1.40
C THR A 83 9.93 15.33 -1.54
N ASN A 84 9.00 16.13 -2.07
CA ASN A 84 7.90 15.59 -2.82
C ASN A 84 7.72 16.42 -4.09
N GLU A 85 7.32 15.78 -5.17
CA GLU A 85 7.10 16.46 -6.43
C GLU A 85 5.98 15.78 -7.20
N VAL A 86 5.14 16.60 -7.82
CA VAL A 86 4.23 16.21 -8.86
C VAL A 86 5.02 16.23 -10.16
N GLU A 87 5.43 15.05 -10.62
CA GLU A 87 6.19 14.88 -11.86
C GLU A 87 5.44 15.46 -13.06
N ASP A 88 6.19 15.97 -14.03
CA ASP A 88 5.64 16.50 -15.27
C ASP A 88 5.13 15.35 -16.16
N GLY A 89 4.00 15.54 -16.84
CA GLY A 89 3.37 14.51 -17.68
C GLY A 89 2.27 13.66 -17.03
N HIS A 90 1.81 13.99 -15.82
CA HIS A 90 0.61 13.39 -15.21
C HIS A 90 -0.65 14.25 -15.47
N VAL A 91 -1.85 13.65 -15.47
CA VAL A 91 -3.14 14.34 -15.72
C VAL A 91 -3.38 15.51 -14.76
N PHE A 92 -2.81 15.44 -13.54
CA PHE A 92 -2.83 16.51 -12.55
C PHE A 92 -1.59 17.42 -12.57
N SER A 93 -0.55 17.12 -13.37
CA SER A 93 0.67 17.95 -13.44
C SER A 93 0.36 19.34 -14.00
N GLU A 94 -0.49 19.46 -15.03
CA GLU A 94 -0.96 20.74 -15.56
C GLU A 94 -1.75 21.55 -14.51
N PHE A 95 -2.44 20.88 -13.59
CA PHE A 95 -3.19 21.52 -12.51
C PHE A 95 -2.30 22.08 -11.41
N TYR A 96 -1.23 21.35 -11.04
CA TYR A 96 -0.29 21.74 -9.99
C TYR A 96 0.83 22.67 -10.48
N ARG A 97 1.22 22.60 -11.76
CA ARG A 97 2.31 23.41 -12.37
C ARG A 97 1.85 24.76 -12.96
N LYS A 98 0.61 25.20 -12.70
CA LYS A 98 0.12 26.54 -13.09
C LYS A 98 0.96 27.66 -12.43
N PRO A 99 1.14 28.82 -13.08
CA PRO A 99 1.83 29.95 -12.49
C PRO A 99 1.25 30.30 -11.10
N GLY A 100 2.10 30.31 -10.06
CA GLY A 100 1.72 30.63 -8.68
C GLY A 100 1.30 29.45 -7.79
N LYS A 101 1.34 28.19 -8.27
CA LYS A 101 1.06 26.99 -7.46
C LYS A 101 2.33 26.22 -7.10
N SER A 102 2.34 25.61 -5.91
CA SER A 102 3.39 24.69 -5.48
C SER A 102 3.10 23.28 -5.97
N PHE A 103 4.06 22.69 -6.67
CA PHE A 103 3.99 21.32 -7.22
C PHE A 103 5.18 20.47 -6.80
N SER A 104 6.21 21.08 -6.22
CA SER A 104 7.31 20.40 -5.59
C SER A 104 7.66 21.11 -4.30
N SER A 105 8.22 20.36 -3.36
CA SER A 105 8.81 20.94 -2.17
C SER A 105 9.98 20.10 -1.71
N ARG A 106 10.91 20.77 -1.03
CA ARG A 106 12.16 20.20 -0.58
C ARG A 106 12.52 20.78 0.77
N ILE A 107 12.80 19.92 1.73
CA ILE A 107 13.38 20.28 3.02
C ILE A 107 14.68 19.51 3.21
N VAL A 108 15.64 20.12 3.89
CA VAL A 108 16.94 19.50 4.19
C VAL A 108 17.11 19.55 5.69
N SER A 109 17.49 18.42 6.28
CA SER A 109 17.78 18.39 7.70
C SER A 109 19.11 19.06 8.00
N LYS A 110 19.29 19.55 9.22
CA LYS A 110 20.61 19.88 9.76
C LYS A 110 21.48 18.63 9.77
N GLY A 111 22.78 18.84 9.57
CA GLY A 111 23.79 17.79 9.68
C GLY A 111 23.94 17.32 11.12
N VAL A 112 23.88 16.01 11.33
CA VAL A 112 24.13 15.36 12.63
C VAL A 112 25.44 14.61 12.55
N SER A 113 26.38 14.97 13.43
CA SER A 113 27.59 14.19 13.65
C SER A 113 27.28 13.05 14.61
N ILE A 114 27.74 11.84 14.27
CA ILE A 114 27.61 10.70 15.17
C ILE A 114 28.79 10.58 16.15
N ALA A 115 29.76 11.50 16.11
CA ALA A 115 30.94 11.47 16.98
C ALA A 115 30.63 11.33 18.49
N PRO A 116 29.63 12.05 19.05
CA PRO A 116 29.28 11.93 20.47
C PRO A 116 28.75 10.55 20.86
N PHE A 117 28.34 9.75 19.86
CA PHE A 117 27.69 8.47 20.07
C PHE A 117 28.63 7.30 19.79
N VAL A 118 29.89 7.50 19.41
CA VAL A 118 30.85 6.40 19.20
C VAL A 118 31.60 6.08 20.50
N GLY A 119 31.40 4.87 21.03
CA GLY A 119 32.16 4.34 22.16
C GLY A 119 33.48 3.70 21.72
N GLY A 120 34.49 3.66 22.60
CA GLY A 120 35.86 3.24 22.27
C GLY A 120 36.05 1.77 21.87
N GLU A 121 35.02 0.92 22.00
CA GLU A 121 35.18 -0.56 21.93
C GLU A 121 34.62 -1.20 20.64
N ASN A 122 33.80 -0.50 19.84
CA ASN A 122 33.13 -1.09 18.67
C ASN A 122 33.92 -0.89 17.35
N ARG A 123 34.19 -1.99 16.63
CA ARG A 123 34.96 -2.02 15.37
C ARG A 123 34.11 -2.61 14.23
N CYS A 124 33.97 -1.90 13.11
CA CYS A 124 33.38 -2.42 11.88
C CYS A 124 34.40 -3.26 11.06
N GLU A 125 33.95 -3.94 10.00
CA GLU A 125 34.82 -4.74 9.12
C GLU A 125 35.97 -3.94 8.48
N SER A 126 35.75 -2.68 8.09
CA SER A 126 36.82 -1.83 7.55
C SER A 126 37.84 -1.39 8.61
N CYS A 127 37.42 -1.16 9.85
CA CYS A 127 38.32 -0.94 10.98
C CYS A 127 39.06 -2.22 11.40
N ARG A 128 38.48 -3.41 11.19
CA ARG A 128 39.15 -4.71 11.40
C ARG A 128 40.18 -4.97 10.30
N ASN A 129 39.88 -4.61 9.05
CA ASN A 129 40.79 -4.81 7.92
C ASN A 129 42.03 -3.91 7.94
N GLY A 130 41.95 -2.71 8.55
CA GLY A 130 43.11 -1.83 8.75
C GLY A 130 44.19 -2.42 9.68
N ASP A 131 43.81 -3.25 10.66
CA ASP A 131 44.78 -3.99 11.49
C ASP A 131 45.30 -5.26 10.77
N PHE A 132 44.54 -5.80 9.81
CA PHE A 132 44.93 -6.99 9.04
C PHE A 132 46.00 -6.71 7.98
N GLU A 133 46.16 -5.47 7.50
CA GLU A 133 47.33 -5.11 6.66
C GLU A 133 48.63 -5.06 7.49
N ASN A 134 48.58 -4.54 8.71
CA ASN A 134 49.71 -4.58 9.65
C ASN A 134 50.05 -6.03 10.08
N LEU A 135 49.05 -6.91 10.19
CA LEU A 135 49.25 -8.34 10.50
C LEU A 135 49.70 -9.17 9.29
N ARG A 136 49.33 -8.78 8.06
CA ARG A 136 49.81 -9.43 6.81
C ARG A 136 51.29 -9.20 6.56
N GLU A 137 51.83 -8.03 6.92
CA GLU A 137 53.28 -7.78 6.89
C GLU A 137 54.06 -8.65 7.90
N ILE A 138 53.45 -8.96 9.06
CA ILE A 138 54.07 -9.78 10.11
C ILE A 138 53.96 -11.28 9.79
N MET A 139 52.85 -11.72 9.18
CA MET A 139 52.58 -13.13 8.84
C MET A 139 53.21 -13.59 7.51
N ALA A 140 53.83 -12.70 6.73
CA ALA A 140 54.54 -13.06 5.49
C ALA A 140 55.88 -13.79 5.73
N ASN A 141 56.35 -13.91 6.98
CA ASN A 141 57.65 -14.54 7.30
C ASN A 141 57.59 -15.94 7.90
N LEU A 142 56.41 -16.55 8.08
CA LEU A 142 56.34 -17.93 8.61
C LEU A 142 55.18 -18.71 7.96
N ASN A 143 55.55 -19.68 7.13
CA ASN A 143 54.72 -20.79 6.69
C ASN A 143 55.63 -22.05 6.71
N PRO A 144 55.10 -23.30 6.79
CA PRO A 144 53.72 -23.73 6.54
C PRO A 144 53.15 -24.66 7.65
N SER A 145 51.85 -24.98 7.68
CA SER A 145 51.35 -26.25 7.12
C SER A 145 49.82 -26.37 7.20
N LEU A 146 49.30 -27.16 6.24
CA LEU A 146 47.91 -27.39 5.84
C LEU A 146 47.09 -28.22 6.84
N GLU A 147 45.75 -28.04 6.84
CA GLU A 147 44.78 -29.15 6.86
C GLU A 147 43.34 -28.75 6.43
N LYS A 148 42.55 -29.79 6.10
CA LYS A 148 41.40 -29.92 5.16
C LYS A 148 40.03 -29.30 5.55
N PRO A 149 39.07 -29.20 4.58
CA PRO A 149 37.72 -28.68 4.81
C PRO A 149 36.72 -29.70 5.38
N SER A 150 35.81 -29.23 6.24
CA SER A 150 34.71 -30.00 6.85
C SER A 150 33.42 -30.03 6.02
N GLU A 151 32.69 -31.15 6.13
CA GLU A 151 31.47 -31.55 5.42
C GLU A 151 30.24 -30.61 5.54
N PRO A 152 29.27 -30.68 4.59
CA PRO A 152 28.06 -29.86 4.61
C PRO A 152 27.05 -30.31 5.68
N PRO A 153 26.27 -29.39 6.29
CA PRO A 153 25.33 -29.76 7.33
C PRO A 153 24.15 -30.56 6.78
N ALA A 154 23.77 -31.57 7.55
CA ALA A 154 22.68 -32.50 7.27
C ALA A 154 21.34 -31.81 6.98
N ALA A 155 20.59 -32.40 6.05
CA ALA A 155 19.24 -32.00 5.68
C ALA A 155 18.33 -31.92 6.92
N ARG A 156 17.73 -30.74 7.13
CA ARG A 156 16.72 -30.53 8.18
C ARG A 156 15.50 -31.40 7.86
N GLN A 157 15.18 -32.30 8.78
CA GLN A 157 13.94 -33.05 8.80
C GLN A 157 12.77 -32.05 8.90
N HIS A 158 11.81 -32.12 7.96
CA HIS A 158 10.58 -31.34 8.01
C HIS A 158 9.70 -31.89 9.14
N ASN A 159 9.74 -31.23 10.31
CA ASN A 159 8.59 -31.26 11.20
C ASN A 159 7.41 -30.56 10.49
N ASP A 160 6.19 -31.06 10.71
CA ASP A 160 4.92 -30.41 10.37
C ASP A 160 4.76 -29.11 11.20
N ASP A 161 5.66 -28.15 10.97
CA ASP A 161 5.61 -26.83 11.59
C ASP A 161 4.38 -26.12 11.02
N LYS A 162 3.38 -25.93 11.89
CA LYS A 162 2.22 -25.09 11.64
C LYS A 162 2.67 -23.78 10.99
N LEU A 163 2.18 -23.54 9.78
CA LEU A 163 2.52 -22.35 9.00
C LEU A 163 2.04 -21.10 9.73
N HIS A 164 2.80 -20.02 9.62
CA HIS A 164 2.46 -18.72 10.19
C HIS A 164 2.86 -17.61 9.22
N ALA A 165 2.22 -16.46 9.41
CA ALA A 165 2.54 -15.22 8.72
C ALA A 165 3.28 -14.28 9.68
N ALA A 166 4.36 -13.66 9.22
CA ALA A 166 5.04 -12.59 9.96
C ALA A 166 4.26 -11.26 9.91
N ASP A 167 3.52 -11.06 8.83
CA ASP A 167 2.54 -9.99 8.66
C ASP A 167 1.47 -10.44 7.66
N LYS A 168 0.32 -9.78 7.65
CA LYS A 168 -0.77 -10.04 6.71
C LYS A 168 -1.21 -8.71 6.10
N VAL A 169 -1.10 -8.57 4.79
CA VAL A 169 -1.37 -7.31 4.09
C VAL A 169 -2.16 -7.57 2.82
N ALA A 170 -3.07 -6.66 2.48
CA ALA A 170 -3.90 -6.79 1.29
C ALA A 170 -4.06 -5.44 0.58
N LEU A 171 -3.91 -5.45 -0.75
CA LEU A 171 -4.30 -4.34 -1.63
C LEU A 171 -5.52 -4.77 -2.42
N ILE A 172 -6.60 -4.00 -2.31
CA ILE A 172 -7.91 -4.27 -2.90
C ILE A 172 -8.27 -3.05 -3.76
N ILE A 173 -8.38 -3.23 -5.07
CA ILE A 173 -8.73 -2.17 -6.02
C ILE A 173 -10.05 -2.53 -6.70
N SER A 174 -11.03 -1.65 -6.62
CA SER A 174 -12.33 -1.81 -7.27
C SER A 174 -12.66 -0.63 -8.16
N ASN A 175 -12.80 -0.87 -9.46
CA ASN A 175 -13.18 0.16 -10.43
C ASN A 175 -14.61 -0.09 -10.92
N CYS A 176 -15.52 0.85 -10.64
CA CYS A 176 -16.93 0.86 -11.05
C CYS A 176 -17.23 1.99 -12.04
N MET A 177 -16.75 3.20 -11.73
CA MET A 177 -17.24 4.45 -12.32
C MET A 177 -16.43 4.87 -13.55
N TYR A 178 -16.39 3.99 -14.55
CA TYR A 178 -15.66 4.25 -15.80
C TYR A 178 -16.23 5.45 -16.57
N GLN A 179 -15.32 6.28 -17.11
CA GLN A 179 -15.66 7.51 -17.84
C GLN A 179 -16.08 7.23 -19.29
N HIS A 180 -15.41 6.27 -19.94
CA HIS A 180 -15.60 5.97 -21.37
C HIS A 180 -15.95 4.50 -21.65
N LEU A 181 -16.12 3.69 -20.59
CA LEU A 181 -16.54 2.30 -20.64
C LEU A 181 -17.86 2.12 -19.86
N PRO A 182 -18.60 1.02 -20.08
CA PRO A 182 -19.78 0.73 -19.28
C PRO A 182 -19.45 0.69 -17.79
N LYS A 183 -20.26 1.36 -16.97
CA LYS A 183 -20.13 1.30 -15.52
C LYS A 183 -20.50 -0.09 -15.00
N LEU A 184 -19.86 -0.48 -13.92
CA LEU A 184 -20.15 -1.72 -13.19
C LEU A 184 -20.91 -1.38 -11.89
N VAL A 185 -21.59 -2.36 -11.31
CA VAL A 185 -22.49 -2.17 -10.16
C VAL A 185 -21.92 -2.77 -8.88
N THR A 186 -21.32 -3.94 -8.97
CA THR A 186 -20.86 -4.76 -7.83
C THR A 186 -19.42 -4.53 -7.32
N PRO A 187 -18.44 -3.99 -8.08
CA PRO A 187 -17.04 -3.99 -7.64
C PRO A 187 -16.76 -3.33 -6.28
N HIS A 188 -17.45 -2.23 -5.93
CA HIS A 188 -17.29 -1.59 -4.61
C HIS A 188 -17.79 -2.50 -3.48
N CYS A 189 -18.93 -3.18 -3.68
CA CYS A 189 -19.46 -4.12 -2.69
C CYS A 189 -18.55 -5.34 -2.53
N ASP A 190 -17.93 -5.81 -3.62
CA ASP A 190 -16.98 -6.92 -3.59
C ASP A 190 -15.71 -6.57 -2.81
N ALA A 191 -15.15 -5.38 -3.08
CA ALA A 191 -14.01 -4.87 -2.34
C ALA A 191 -14.31 -4.70 -0.84
N GLU A 192 -15.47 -4.15 -0.50
CA GLU A 192 -15.91 -3.98 0.89
C GLU A 192 -16.05 -5.33 1.61
N THR A 193 -16.68 -6.30 0.94
CA THR A 193 -16.89 -7.67 1.47
C THR A 193 -15.55 -8.36 1.73
N LEU A 194 -14.63 -8.31 0.76
CA LEU A 194 -13.31 -8.91 0.91
C LEU A 194 -12.49 -8.21 2.01
N ALA A 195 -12.52 -6.87 2.05
CA ALA A 195 -11.79 -6.09 3.03
C ALA A 195 -12.25 -6.43 4.46
N SER A 196 -13.55 -6.46 4.70
CA SER A 196 -14.13 -6.82 6.00
C SER A 196 -13.66 -8.20 6.46
N ILE A 197 -13.77 -9.23 5.61
CA ILE A 197 -13.36 -10.60 5.94
C ILE A 197 -11.86 -10.69 6.20
N LEU A 198 -11.02 -10.05 5.37
CA LEU A 198 -9.58 -10.08 5.55
C LEU A 198 -9.15 -9.34 6.83
N GLN A 199 -9.80 -8.24 7.21
CA GLN A 199 -9.53 -7.56 8.46
C GLN A 199 -9.86 -8.42 9.69
N ASP A 200 -10.95 -9.21 9.65
CA ASP A 200 -11.25 -10.19 10.70
C ASP A 200 -10.11 -11.22 10.85
N LEU A 201 -9.49 -11.60 9.73
CA LEU A 201 -8.30 -12.46 9.67
C LEU A 201 -6.96 -11.74 9.98
N LYS A 202 -7.04 -10.50 10.46
CA LYS A 202 -5.91 -9.63 10.85
C LYS A 202 -5.03 -9.16 9.69
N PHE A 203 -5.57 -9.08 8.48
CA PHE A 203 -4.90 -8.39 7.38
C PHE A 203 -5.00 -6.87 7.54
N LYS A 204 -3.91 -6.17 7.25
CA LYS A 204 -3.86 -4.73 7.00
C LYS A 204 -4.32 -4.49 5.56
N THR A 205 -5.58 -4.12 5.37
CA THR A 205 -6.16 -3.90 4.04
C THR A 205 -5.97 -2.45 3.60
N VAL A 206 -5.59 -2.23 2.34
CA VAL A 206 -5.66 -0.94 1.65
C VAL A 206 -6.70 -1.11 0.55
N THR A 207 -7.88 -0.53 0.74
CA THR A 207 -9.03 -0.75 -0.14
C THR A 207 -9.36 0.54 -0.87
N LEU A 208 -9.38 0.50 -2.20
CA LEU A 208 -9.47 1.70 -3.02
C LEU A 208 -10.53 1.56 -4.11
N ALA A 209 -11.31 2.62 -4.28
CA ALA A 209 -12.34 2.71 -5.30
C ALA A 209 -11.91 3.62 -6.46
N ASP A 210 -12.30 3.24 -7.69
CA ASP A 210 -12.33 4.09 -8.88
C ASP A 210 -11.00 4.81 -9.17
N LEU A 211 -9.93 4.02 -9.31
CA LEU A 211 -8.59 4.54 -9.50
C LEU A 211 -8.26 4.80 -10.96
N THR A 212 -7.53 5.90 -11.18
CA THR A 212 -6.84 6.21 -12.42
C THR A 212 -5.60 5.34 -12.62
N LEU A 213 -5.02 5.30 -13.83
CA LEU A 213 -3.84 4.46 -14.06
C LEU A 213 -2.65 4.92 -13.21
N ALA A 214 -2.50 6.24 -13.08
CA ALA A 214 -1.45 6.85 -12.27
C ALA A 214 -1.63 6.49 -10.79
N GLU A 215 -2.86 6.53 -10.27
CA GLU A 215 -3.16 6.15 -8.89
C GLU A 215 -2.97 4.66 -8.65
N MET A 216 -3.40 3.80 -9.58
CA MET A 216 -3.15 2.35 -9.50
C MET A 216 -1.65 2.05 -9.40
N LYS A 217 -0.82 2.67 -10.26
CA LYS A 217 0.65 2.51 -10.18
C LYS A 217 1.22 3.08 -8.88
N SER A 218 0.71 4.23 -8.43
CA SER A 218 1.16 4.87 -7.18
C SER A 218 0.86 4.00 -5.97
N VAL A 219 -0.35 3.46 -5.84
CA VAL A 219 -0.70 2.61 -4.70
C VAL A 219 0.08 1.29 -4.73
N ILE A 220 0.39 0.71 -5.88
CA ILE A 220 1.24 -0.48 -5.94
C ILE A 220 2.61 -0.21 -5.33
N LYS A 221 3.20 0.95 -5.60
CA LYS A 221 4.48 1.37 -4.99
C LYS A 221 4.37 1.60 -3.48
N GLU A 222 3.22 2.05 -2.98
CA GLU A 222 2.98 2.19 -1.53
C GLU A 222 2.72 0.82 -0.87
N TYR A 223 1.91 -0.03 -1.49
CA TYR A 223 1.63 -1.39 -1.03
C TYR A 223 2.89 -2.25 -0.95
N ARG A 224 3.79 -2.09 -1.93
CA ARG A 224 5.13 -2.70 -1.93
C ARG A 224 5.87 -2.47 -0.60
N LYS A 225 5.73 -1.31 0.04
CA LYS A 225 6.41 -0.97 1.32
C LYS A 225 5.85 -1.74 2.54
N LEU A 226 4.75 -2.46 2.38
CA LEU A 226 4.16 -3.34 3.39
C LEU A 226 4.59 -4.81 3.22
N LEU A 227 5.40 -5.11 2.20
CA LEU A 227 5.87 -6.46 1.90
C LEU A 227 7.22 -6.74 2.56
N GLY A 228 7.46 -8.02 2.84
CA GLY A 228 8.73 -8.50 3.37
C GLY A 228 8.76 -10.01 3.56
N ASN A 229 9.87 -10.52 4.07
CA ASN A 229 10.02 -11.94 4.38
C ASN A 229 8.96 -12.38 5.40
N GLY A 230 8.30 -13.51 5.14
CA GLY A 230 7.28 -14.07 6.03
C GLY A 230 5.88 -13.47 5.86
N VAL A 231 5.73 -12.38 5.10
CA VAL A 231 4.45 -11.69 4.90
C VAL A 231 3.51 -12.49 4.01
N TYR A 232 2.21 -12.48 4.34
CA TYR A 232 1.14 -12.98 3.47
C TYR A 232 0.53 -11.78 2.76
N ALA A 233 0.70 -11.73 1.45
CA ALA A 233 0.28 -10.64 0.58
C ALA A 233 -0.93 -11.08 -0.25
N VAL A 234 -1.97 -10.24 -0.27
CA VAL A 234 -3.15 -10.41 -1.12
C VAL A 234 -3.26 -9.21 -2.06
N PHE A 235 -3.39 -9.45 -3.35
CA PHE A 235 -3.77 -8.45 -4.34
C PHE A 235 -5.11 -8.84 -4.93
N TYR A 236 -6.11 -7.99 -4.79
CA TYR A 236 -7.42 -8.15 -5.42
C TYR A 236 -7.70 -6.99 -6.35
N PHE A 237 -8.10 -7.31 -7.58
CA PHE A 237 -8.64 -6.32 -8.50
C PHE A 237 -9.98 -6.80 -9.05
N VAL A 238 -10.98 -5.92 -9.01
CA VAL A 238 -12.30 -6.14 -9.63
C VAL A 238 -12.66 -4.95 -10.52
N GLY A 239 -13.04 -5.23 -11.76
CA GLY A 239 -13.33 -4.22 -12.76
C GLY A 239 -13.21 -4.72 -14.20
N HIS A 240 -13.08 -3.80 -15.15
CA HIS A 240 -12.78 -4.15 -16.54
C HIS A 240 -11.32 -4.58 -16.70
N GLY A 241 -11.12 -5.54 -17.60
CA GLY A 241 -9.81 -6.03 -17.99
C GLY A 241 -9.90 -6.86 -19.25
N PHE A 242 -8.75 -7.28 -19.74
CA PHE A 242 -8.62 -8.18 -20.89
C PHE A 242 -7.34 -9.00 -20.77
N GLU A 243 -7.20 -9.99 -21.66
CA GLU A 243 -6.02 -10.85 -21.71
C GLU A 243 -5.26 -10.69 -23.02
N VAL A 244 -3.93 -10.63 -22.92
CA VAL A 244 -3.01 -10.71 -24.07
C VAL A 244 -1.90 -11.66 -23.73
N ASN A 245 -1.66 -12.66 -24.60
CA ASN A 245 -0.58 -13.64 -24.44
C ASN A 245 -0.55 -14.31 -23.04
N GLY A 246 -1.73 -14.65 -22.50
CA GLY A 246 -1.85 -15.29 -21.19
C GLY A 246 -1.67 -14.37 -19.98
N GLN A 247 -1.49 -13.05 -20.21
CA GLN A 247 -1.35 -12.03 -19.17
C GLN A 247 -2.57 -11.13 -19.10
N CYS A 248 -3.01 -10.82 -17.87
CA CYS A 248 -4.11 -9.91 -17.62
C CYS A 248 -3.65 -8.45 -17.60
N TYR A 249 -4.45 -7.58 -18.20
CA TYR A 249 -4.31 -6.14 -18.18
C TYR A 249 -5.56 -5.52 -17.55
N LEU A 250 -5.35 -4.72 -16.51
CA LEU A 250 -6.41 -4.15 -15.68
C LEU A 250 -6.70 -2.72 -16.14
N LEU A 251 -7.97 -2.37 -16.26
CA LEU A 251 -8.37 -1.06 -16.81
C LEU A 251 -8.68 -0.03 -15.72
N PRO A 252 -8.04 1.16 -15.77
CA PRO A 252 -8.36 2.31 -14.91
C PRO A 252 -9.69 2.94 -15.29
N VAL A 253 -10.26 3.78 -14.42
CA VAL A 253 -11.57 4.41 -14.68
C VAL A 253 -11.56 5.39 -15.86
N GLU A 254 -10.44 6.04 -16.19
CA GLU A 254 -10.31 6.90 -17.38
C GLU A 254 -9.94 6.15 -18.66
N ALA A 255 -9.91 4.82 -18.66
CA ALA A 255 -9.58 4.05 -19.85
C ALA A 255 -10.48 4.46 -21.05
N PRO A 256 -9.91 4.75 -22.23
CA PRO A 256 -10.69 5.12 -23.40
C PRO A 256 -11.53 3.93 -23.89
N SER A 257 -12.56 4.20 -24.70
CA SER A 257 -13.42 3.13 -25.24
C SER A 257 -12.67 2.10 -26.08
N VAL A 258 -11.49 2.46 -26.61
CA VAL A 258 -10.54 1.55 -27.28
C VAL A 258 -9.22 1.58 -26.51
N ALA A 259 -9.12 0.78 -25.45
CA ALA A 259 -7.98 0.75 -24.54
C ALA A 259 -6.91 -0.31 -24.88
N TYR A 260 -6.86 -0.81 -26.13
CA TYR A 260 -5.94 -1.87 -26.57
C TYR A 260 -4.51 -1.36 -26.82
N LYS A 261 -3.96 -0.63 -25.84
CA LYS A 261 -2.54 -0.26 -25.79
C LYS A 261 -2.00 -0.40 -24.36
N PRO A 262 -0.74 -0.80 -24.17
CA PRO A 262 -0.14 -0.93 -22.85
C PRO A 262 -0.17 0.36 -22.00
N GLU A 263 -0.11 1.53 -22.66
CA GLU A 263 -0.12 2.84 -21.99
C GLU A 263 -1.44 3.18 -21.27
N TYR A 264 -2.55 2.51 -21.63
CA TYR A 264 -3.87 2.76 -21.05
C TYR A 264 -4.27 1.75 -19.97
N CYS A 265 -3.41 0.80 -19.65
CA CYS A 265 -3.75 -0.29 -18.75
C CYS A 265 -2.61 -0.61 -17.79
N LEU A 266 -2.96 -1.31 -16.71
CA LEU A 266 -2.00 -1.82 -15.76
C LEU A 266 -1.72 -3.29 -16.07
N SER A 267 -0.47 -3.62 -16.37
CA SER A 267 -0.04 -5.00 -16.60
C SER A 267 0.17 -5.75 -15.29
N MET A 268 -0.28 -7.01 -15.23
CA MET A 268 0.06 -7.88 -14.11
C MET A 268 1.56 -8.20 -14.00
N ASP A 269 2.30 -8.22 -15.11
CA ASP A 269 3.76 -8.36 -15.06
C ASP A 269 4.40 -7.15 -14.36
N TYR A 270 3.88 -5.95 -14.59
CA TYR A 270 4.32 -4.75 -13.86
C TYR A 270 4.05 -4.89 -12.37
N VAL A 271 2.82 -5.28 -11.99
CA VAL A 271 2.46 -5.52 -10.58
C VAL A 271 3.44 -6.50 -9.95
N LEU A 272 3.61 -7.69 -10.53
CA LEU A 272 4.50 -8.72 -10.01
C LEU A 272 5.96 -8.25 -9.92
N SER A 273 6.42 -7.47 -10.90
CA SER A 273 7.78 -6.92 -10.89
C SER A 273 8.03 -5.99 -9.69
N GLU A 274 7.03 -5.18 -9.31
CA GLU A 274 7.13 -4.29 -8.14
C GLU A 274 7.11 -5.07 -6.83
N LEU A 275 6.44 -6.24 -6.78
CA LEU A 275 6.37 -7.06 -5.55
C LEU A 275 7.57 -8.03 -5.39
N ASN A 276 8.35 -8.26 -6.46
CA ASN A 276 9.36 -9.31 -6.52
C ASN A 276 10.52 -9.11 -5.53
N ASP A 277 10.89 -7.86 -5.23
CA ASP A 277 12.04 -7.54 -4.38
C ASP A 277 11.83 -7.81 -2.88
N HIS A 278 10.60 -8.19 -2.46
CA HIS A 278 10.24 -8.27 -1.05
C HIS A 278 9.86 -9.68 -0.56
N ASN A 279 9.87 -10.66 -1.46
CA ASN A 279 9.85 -12.10 -1.18
C ASN A 279 8.84 -12.54 -0.09
N PRO A 280 7.54 -12.25 -0.25
CA PRO A 280 6.51 -12.65 0.71
C PRO A 280 6.44 -14.18 0.86
N ALA A 281 5.94 -14.67 1.99
CA ALA A 281 5.75 -16.11 2.19
C ALA A 281 4.55 -16.66 1.37
N LEU A 282 3.55 -15.82 1.12
CA LEU A 282 2.39 -16.07 0.27
C LEU A 282 2.10 -14.82 -0.57
N ASN A 283 1.90 -14.99 -1.87
CA ASN A 283 1.44 -13.95 -2.78
C ASN A 283 0.17 -14.44 -3.49
N LEU A 284 -0.99 -14.07 -2.95
CA LEU A 284 -2.29 -14.42 -3.51
C LEU A 284 -2.78 -13.26 -4.39
N VAL A 285 -2.94 -13.53 -5.68
CA VAL A 285 -3.51 -12.61 -6.67
C VAL A 285 -4.90 -13.11 -7.05
N LEU A 286 -5.90 -12.28 -6.83
CA LEU A 286 -7.29 -12.55 -7.17
C LEU A 286 -7.74 -11.52 -8.21
N LEU A 287 -8.08 -11.99 -9.41
CA LEU A 287 -8.44 -11.13 -10.53
C LEU A 287 -9.88 -11.39 -10.93
N ASP A 288 -10.76 -10.46 -10.59
CA ASP A 288 -12.16 -10.48 -10.97
C ASP A 288 -12.42 -9.57 -12.18
N VAL A 289 -11.99 -10.04 -13.34
CA VAL A 289 -12.01 -9.31 -14.61
C VAL A 289 -12.40 -10.19 -15.78
N CYS A 290 -12.93 -9.59 -16.83
CA CYS A 290 -13.00 -10.26 -18.13
C CYS A 290 -11.61 -10.60 -18.65
N ARG A 291 -11.47 -11.76 -19.30
CA ARG A 291 -10.22 -12.23 -19.92
C ARG A 291 -10.35 -12.41 -21.42
N LYS A 292 -11.21 -11.58 -22.04
CA LYS A 292 -11.43 -11.59 -23.49
C LYS A 292 -10.14 -11.22 -24.23
N PHE A 293 -9.93 -11.85 -25.38
CA PHE A 293 -8.80 -11.51 -26.25
C PHE A 293 -9.06 -10.21 -27.00
N ILE A 294 -7.98 -9.51 -27.29
CA ILE A 294 -7.98 -8.29 -28.11
C ILE A 294 -7.77 -8.62 -29.59
N PRO A 295 -8.10 -7.71 -30.52
CA PRO A 295 -7.79 -7.90 -31.93
C PRO A 295 -6.29 -8.09 -32.19
N TYR A 296 -5.95 -8.94 -33.17
CA TYR A 296 -4.58 -9.40 -33.43
C TYR A 296 -3.59 -8.25 -33.70
N GLU A 297 -4.05 -7.20 -34.36
CA GLU A 297 -3.25 -6.02 -34.72
C GLU A 297 -2.68 -5.26 -33.52
N PHE A 298 -3.26 -5.40 -32.33
CA PHE A 298 -2.79 -4.74 -31.11
C PHE A 298 -1.78 -5.59 -30.33
N ILE A 299 -1.74 -6.90 -30.54
CA ILE A 299 -0.90 -7.85 -29.78
C ILE A 299 0.60 -7.47 -29.79
N PRO A 300 1.22 -7.07 -30.92
CA PRO A 300 2.66 -6.79 -30.96
C PRO A 300 3.13 -5.76 -29.92
N ALA A 301 2.35 -4.69 -29.70
CA ALA A 301 2.70 -3.66 -28.73
C ALA A 301 2.73 -4.19 -27.29
N PHE A 302 1.85 -5.13 -26.96
CA PHE A 302 1.82 -5.77 -25.64
C PHE A 302 2.96 -6.75 -25.44
N VAL A 303 3.35 -7.49 -26.48
CA VAL A 303 4.51 -8.39 -26.45
C VAL A 303 5.79 -7.59 -26.19
N GLU A 304 6.01 -6.51 -26.95
CA GLU A 304 7.16 -5.62 -26.76
C GLU A 304 7.19 -5.00 -25.36
N TYR A 305 6.04 -4.53 -24.88
CA TYR A 305 5.92 -4.00 -23.52
C TYR A 305 6.25 -5.04 -22.45
N ALA A 306 5.72 -6.26 -22.57
CA ALA A 306 5.99 -7.34 -21.61
C ALA A 306 7.47 -7.75 -21.62
N GLU A 307 8.14 -7.73 -22.78
CA GLU A 307 9.58 -7.99 -22.88
C GLU A 307 10.42 -6.97 -22.11
N SER A 308 10.02 -5.70 -22.08
CA SER A 308 10.69 -4.67 -21.28
C SER A 308 10.62 -4.94 -19.76
N LEU A 309 9.58 -5.67 -19.32
CA LEU A 309 9.36 -6.04 -17.92
C LEU A 309 9.99 -7.38 -17.53
N LYS A 310 10.54 -8.14 -18.48
CA LYS A 310 11.28 -9.39 -18.23
C LYS A 310 12.62 -9.08 -17.53
N THR A 311 12.55 -8.72 -16.25
CA THR A 311 13.67 -8.86 -15.32
C THR A 311 13.95 -10.35 -15.08
N LYS A 312 15.15 -10.69 -14.58
CA LYS A 312 15.51 -12.07 -14.20
C LYS A 312 14.56 -12.58 -13.12
N HIS A 313 13.42 -13.12 -13.53
CA HIS A 313 12.41 -13.70 -12.65
C HIS A 313 13.06 -14.86 -11.92
N ARG A 314 13.28 -14.70 -10.61
CA ARG A 314 13.63 -15.85 -9.78
C ARG A 314 12.37 -16.70 -9.65
N PRO A 315 12.44 -18.02 -9.91
CA PRO A 315 11.34 -18.92 -9.63
C PRO A 315 10.93 -18.75 -8.16
N ASN A 316 9.73 -18.23 -7.94
CA ASN A 316 9.16 -18.05 -6.62
C ASN A 316 8.20 -19.22 -6.35
N ARG A 317 8.14 -19.67 -5.08
CA ARG A 317 7.39 -20.88 -4.67
C ARG A 317 6.19 -20.55 -3.78
N ASN A 318 5.66 -19.35 -3.97
CA ASN A 318 4.79 -18.64 -3.04
C ASN A 318 3.60 -17.95 -3.73
N THR A 319 3.50 -17.99 -5.07
CA THR A 319 2.47 -17.22 -5.80
C THR A 319 1.30 -18.09 -6.22
N ILE A 320 0.09 -17.54 -6.13
CA ILE A 320 -1.14 -18.17 -6.56
C ILE A 320 -2.06 -17.13 -7.20
N PHE A 321 -2.59 -17.45 -8.38
CA PHE A 321 -3.59 -16.68 -9.09
C PHE A 321 -4.93 -17.41 -9.03
N GLY A 322 -5.97 -16.71 -8.56
CA GLY A 322 -7.36 -17.07 -8.76
C GLY A 322 -8.00 -16.10 -9.73
N TYR A 323 -8.30 -16.56 -10.94
CA TYR A 323 -9.04 -15.78 -11.93
C TYR A 323 -10.53 -16.08 -11.81
N SER A 324 -11.37 -15.06 -11.83
CA SER A 324 -12.83 -15.22 -11.75
C SER A 324 -13.43 -15.97 -12.93
N THR A 325 -12.73 -16.02 -14.07
CA THR A 325 -13.15 -16.67 -15.30
C THR A 325 -11.95 -17.25 -16.07
N SER A 326 -12.25 -18.07 -17.07
CA SER A 326 -11.28 -18.73 -17.94
C SER A 326 -10.76 -17.78 -19.02
N GLY A 327 -9.58 -18.07 -19.57
CA GLY A 327 -9.01 -17.30 -20.69
C GLY A 327 -9.97 -17.22 -21.88
N GLY A 328 -10.13 -16.02 -22.44
CA GLY A 328 -11.02 -15.73 -23.56
C GLY A 328 -12.48 -15.42 -23.19
N VAL A 329 -12.87 -15.61 -21.92
CA VAL A 329 -14.28 -15.50 -21.46
C VAL A 329 -14.49 -14.25 -20.59
N GLY A 330 -15.75 -13.82 -20.45
CA GLY A 330 -16.15 -12.73 -19.57
C GLY A 330 -16.26 -13.15 -18.09
N ALA A 331 -16.20 -12.18 -17.20
CA ALA A 331 -16.62 -12.29 -15.80
C ALA A 331 -17.90 -11.47 -15.62
N TYR A 332 -18.81 -11.91 -14.76
CA TYR A 332 -20.18 -11.41 -14.74
C TYR A 332 -20.60 -10.89 -13.36
N GLU A 333 -21.44 -9.86 -13.40
CA GLU A 333 -22.21 -9.37 -12.26
C GLU A 333 -23.70 -9.59 -12.49
N ILE A 334 -24.43 -9.87 -11.42
CA ILE A 334 -25.88 -10.10 -11.47
C ILE A 334 -26.56 -8.87 -10.88
N LYS A 335 -27.50 -8.30 -11.63
CA LYS A 335 -28.32 -7.19 -11.16
C LYS A 335 -29.13 -7.65 -9.93
N ASP A 336 -29.17 -6.81 -8.90
CA ASP A 336 -29.86 -7.05 -7.61
C ASP A 336 -29.15 -8.02 -6.64
N GLU A 337 -27.97 -8.56 -7.00
CA GLU A 337 -27.08 -9.25 -6.05
C GLU A 337 -26.11 -8.25 -5.41
N MET A 338 -25.75 -8.48 -4.15
CA MET A 338 -24.79 -7.63 -3.44
C MET A 338 -23.38 -7.74 -4.02
N ASN A 339 -22.99 -8.93 -4.47
CA ASN A 339 -21.65 -9.25 -4.93
C ASN A 339 -21.65 -9.77 -6.37
N GLY A 340 -20.52 -9.59 -7.07
CA GLY A 340 -20.24 -10.29 -8.33
C GLY A 340 -20.23 -11.80 -8.14
N VAL A 341 -20.36 -12.56 -9.24
CA VAL A 341 -20.48 -14.04 -9.17
C VAL A 341 -19.32 -14.67 -8.42
N PHE A 342 -18.09 -14.25 -8.72
CA PHE A 342 -16.91 -14.82 -8.07
C PHE A 342 -16.86 -14.53 -6.58
N MET A 343 -17.06 -13.27 -6.16
CA MET A 343 -17.05 -12.90 -4.75
C MET A 343 -18.21 -13.51 -3.96
N LYS A 344 -19.38 -13.67 -4.58
CA LYS A 344 -20.57 -14.33 -3.97
C LYS A 344 -20.22 -15.70 -3.39
N TYR A 345 -19.45 -16.49 -4.12
CA TYR A 345 -19.02 -17.83 -3.69
C TYR A 345 -17.71 -17.79 -2.90
N LEU A 346 -16.71 -17.02 -3.32
CA LEU A 346 -15.42 -16.95 -2.63
C LEU A 346 -15.56 -16.59 -1.13
N LYS A 347 -16.46 -15.66 -0.80
CA LYS A 347 -16.63 -15.17 0.58
C LYS A 347 -17.02 -16.25 1.60
N THR A 348 -17.66 -17.34 1.17
CA THR A 348 -18.06 -18.44 2.07
C THR A 348 -16.87 -19.30 2.50
N HIS A 349 -15.73 -19.21 1.79
CA HIS A 349 -14.54 -20.02 2.04
C HIS A 349 -13.36 -19.27 2.63
N LEU A 350 -13.31 -17.93 2.53
CA LEU A 350 -12.17 -17.10 2.97
C LEU A 350 -11.77 -17.32 4.45
N ASN A 351 -12.76 -17.52 5.33
CA ASN A 351 -12.54 -17.71 6.77
C ASN A 351 -12.30 -19.19 7.18
N ARG A 352 -12.27 -20.13 6.23
CA ARG A 352 -12.09 -21.55 6.53
C ARG A 352 -10.61 -21.88 6.76
N PRO A 353 -10.28 -22.79 7.72
CA PRO A 353 -8.91 -23.20 7.99
C PRO A 353 -8.40 -24.23 6.96
N VAL A 354 -8.46 -23.85 5.69
CA VAL A 354 -8.01 -24.64 4.54
C VAL A 354 -6.93 -23.89 3.78
N SER A 355 -6.16 -24.59 2.94
CA SER A 355 -5.17 -23.95 2.08
C SER A 355 -5.86 -23.01 1.09
N VAL A 356 -5.16 -21.96 0.64
CA VAL A 356 -5.67 -21.03 -0.37
C VAL A 356 -6.05 -21.75 -1.68
N ILE A 357 -5.32 -22.82 -2.05
CA ILE A 357 -5.65 -23.66 -3.21
C ILE A 357 -7.00 -24.35 -3.00
N GLN A 358 -7.20 -24.97 -1.83
CA GLN A 358 -8.47 -25.64 -1.51
C GLN A 358 -9.63 -24.65 -1.47
N MET A 359 -9.42 -23.48 -0.86
CA MET A 359 -10.40 -22.39 -0.80
C MET A 359 -10.89 -21.98 -2.21
N LEU A 360 -9.96 -21.81 -3.17
CA LEU A 360 -10.31 -21.45 -4.55
C LEU A 360 -10.99 -22.59 -5.31
N ASN A 361 -10.56 -23.83 -5.10
CA ASN A 361 -11.21 -25.01 -5.70
C ASN A 361 -12.64 -25.21 -5.16
N ASP A 362 -12.87 -24.99 -3.88
CA ASP A 362 -14.21 -25.10 -3.29
C ASP A 362 -15.13 -24.00 -3.83
N ALA A 363 -14.67 -22.74 -3.90
CA ALA A 363 -15.45 -21.66 -4.50
C ALA A 363 -15.77 -21.92 -5.99
N SER A 364 -14.86 -22.57 -6.72
CA SER A 364 -15.09 -22.95 -8.12
C SER A 364 -16.12 -24.06 -8.26
N ARG A 365 -16.16 -25.01 -7.32
CA ARG A 365 -17.18 -26.07 -7.27
C ARG A 365 -18.56 -25.50 -6.98
N ASP A 366 -18.65 -24.55 -6.04
CA ASP A 366 -19.92 -23.89 -5.74
C ASP A 366 -20.48 -23.12 -6.96
N ILE A 367 -19.61 -22.55 -7.80
CA ILE A 367 -20.00 -21.90 -9.07
C ILE A 367 -20.48 -22.94 -10.10
N GLU A 368 -19.83 -24.09 -10.19
CA GLU A 368 -20.24 -25.20 -11.07
C GLU A 368 -21.63 -25.74 -10.69
N GLU A 369 -21.96 -25.75 -9.41
CA GLU A 369 -23.25 -26.21 -8.88
C GLU A 369 -24.41 -25.20 -9.10
N ASP A 370 -24.12 -23.94 -9.44
CA ASP A 370 -25.15 -22.93 -9.74
C ASP A 370 -25.51 -22.91 -11.23
N GLU A 371 -26.65 -23.53 -11.56
CA GLU A 371 -27.22 -23.63 -12.91
C GLU A 371 -27.36 -22.27 -13.64
N LYS A 372 -27.37 -21.14 -12.92
CA LYS A 372 -27.48 -19.80 -13.55
C LYS A 372 -26.15 -19.29 -14.09
N VAL A 373 -25.03 -19.76 -13.55
CA VAL A 373 -23.70 -19.18 -13.83
C VAL A 373 -22.65 -20.21 -14.30
N CYS A 374 -22.88 -21.50 -14.08
CA CYS A 374 -21.92 -22.57 -14.36
C CYS A 374 -21.42 -22.60 -15.83
N GLU A 375 -22.30 -22.30 -16.79
CA GLU A 375 -21.97 -22.29 -18.22
C GLU A 375 -21.32 -20.98 -18.71
N VAL A 376 -21.39 -19.91 -17.93
CA VAL A 376 -20.91 -18.57 -18.34
C VAL A 376 -19.61 -18.18 -17.65
N GLN A 377 -19.35 -18.68 -16.44
CA GLN A 377 -18.20 -18.28 -15.66
C GLN A 377 -17.51 -19.48 -15.01
N VAL A 378 -16.33 -19.81 -15.52
CA VAL A 378 -15.51 -20.93 -15.01
C VAL A 378 -14.20 -20.36 -14.47
N PRO A 379 -14.01 -20.29 -13.14
CA PRO A 379 -12.77 -19.79 -12.55
C PRO A 379 -11.54 -20.60 -12.97
N GLU A 380 -10.38 -19.94 -13.07
CA GLU A 380 -9.11 -20.59 -13.37
C GLU A 380 -8.13 -20.40 -12.21
N LEU A 381 -7.36 -21.44 -11.89
CA LEU A 381 -6.32 -21.43 -10.87
C LEU A 381 -4.94 -21.64 -11.50
N ARG A 382 -3.97 -20.78 -11.17
CA ARG A 382 -2.53 -21.00 -11.49
C ARG A 382 -1.69 -20.83 -10.23
N SER A 383 -0.76 -21.74 -9.95
CA SER A 383 0.00 -21.67 -8.71
C SER A 383 1.44 -22.20 -8.82
N THR A 384 2.35 -21.51 -8.13
CA THR A 384 3.69 -21.98 -7.78
C THR A 384 3.83 -22.23 -6.27
N LEU A 385 2.75 -22.06 -5.50
CA LEU A 385 2.72 -22.23 -4.05
C LEU A 385 2.97 -23.70 -3.67
N THR A 386 4.04 -23.93 -2.92
CA THR A 386 4.47 -25.31 -2.55
C THR A 386 4.05 -25.74 -1.16
N ARG A 387 3.78 -24.80 -0.25
CA ARG A 387 3.31 -25.09 1.12
C ARG A 387 1.82 -24.77 1.22
N PRO A 388 1.03 -25.56 1.96
CA PRO A 388 -0.43 -25.40 2.04
C PRO A 388 -0.82 -24.24 2.98
N ARG A 389 -0.36 -23.02 2.68
CA ARG A 389 -0.65 -21.81 3.46
C ARG A 389 -2.14 -21.49 3.44
N SER A 390 -2.67 -21.05 4.58
CA SER A 390 -4.06 -20.62 4.76
C SER A 390 -4.14 -19.13 5.07
N LEU A 391 -5.21 -18.44 4.64
CA LEU A 391 -5.47 -17.07 5.10
C LEU A 391 -5.67 -17.00 6.63
N THR A 392 -6.05 -18.12 7.25
CA THR A 392 -6.26 -18.26 8.69
C THR A 392 -5.00 -18.63 9.48
N ASP A 393 -3.85 -18.80 8.82
CA ASP A 393 -2.59 -19.10 9.51
C ASP A 393 -2.30 -18.06 10.60
N PRO A 394 -1.81 -18.45 11.79
CA PRO A 394 -1.55 -17.52 12.88
C PRO A 394 -0.55 -16.44 12.49
N LEU A 395 -0.76 -15.25 13.06
CA LEU A 395 0.15 -14.11 12.93
C LEU A 395 1.22 -14.23 14.04
N VAL A 396 2.48 -14.46 13.66
CA VAL A 396 3.63 -14.59 14.57
C VAL A 396 4.75 -13.75 14.02
N TRP A 397 5.02 -12.60 14.65
CA TRP A 397 6.01 -11.62 14.19
C TRP A 397 7.27 -11.59 15.06
N ASP A 398 7.49 -12.58 15.92
CA ASP A 398 8.73 -12.73 16.67
C ASP A 398 9.91 -12.84 15.70
N GLY A 399 10.95 -12.01 15.90
CA GLY A 399 12.05 -11.86 14.94
C GLY A 399 11.76 -10.94 13.74
N HIS A 400 10.52 -10.44 13.63
CA HIS A 400 10.05 -9.50 12.60
C HIS A 400 9.43 -8.21 13.19
N THR A 401 9.53 -7.99 14.49
CA THR A 401 8.88 -6.87 15.23
C THR A 401 9.12 -5.52 14.57
N LEU A 402 10.37 -5.20 14.22
CA LEU A 402 10.70 -3.90 13.61
C LEU A 402 10.00 -3.69 12.26
N SER A 403 10.01 -4.70 11.38
CA SER A 403 9.30 -4.64 10.10
C SER A 403 7.80 -4.56 10.29
N PHE A 404 7.25 -5.34 11.23
CA PHE A 404 5.83 -5.33 11.55
C PHE A 404 5.35 -3.96 12.05
N ASP A 405 6.12 -3.31 12.94
CA ASP A 405 5.82 -1.97 13.46
C ASP A 405 5.91 -0.92 12.36
N HIS A 406 6.91 -1.01 11.49
CA HIS A 406 7.02 -0.11 10.33
C HIS A 406 5.83 -0.24 9.39
N HIS A 407 5.45 -1.47 9.03
CA HIS A 407 4.27 -1.71 8.20
C HIS A 407 3.00 -1.17 8.87
N THR A 408 2.85 -1.39 10.18
CA THR A 408 1.70 -0.91 10.95
C THR A 408 1.62 0.61 10.97
N ILE A 409 2.73 1.30 11.21
CA ILE A 409 2.78 2.77 11.19
C ILE A 409 2.47 3.29 9.78
N HIS A 410 3.08 2.69 8.75
CA HIS A 410 2.87 3.11 7.37
C HIS A 410 1.40 2.93 6.95
N TRP A 411 0.82 1.77 7.25
CA TRP A 411 -0.59 1.48 7.01
C TRP A 411 -1.52 2.46 7.74
N ARG A 412 -1.24 2.79 9.02
CA ARG A 412 -2.02 3.80 9.77
C ARG A 412 -1.95 5.18 9.13
N LEU A 413 -0.78 5.60 8.63
CA LEU A 413 -0.62 6.90 7.96
C LEU A 413 -1.41 6.99 6.65
N MET A 414 -1.69 5.86 5.99
CA MET A 414 -2.57 5.83 4.81
C MET A 414 -4.04 6.03 5.18
N HIS A 415 -4.43 5.67 6.40
CA HIS A 415 -5.82 5.67 6.87
C HIS A 415 -6.15 6.86 7.78
N GLU A 416 -5.17 7.69 8.18
CA GLU A 416 -5.42 8.79 9.11
C GLU A 416 -6.43 9.81 8.57
N LEU A 417 -7.61 9.87 9.22
CA LEU A 417 -8.62 10.90 8.95
C LEU A 417 -8.19 12.26 9.50
N PRO A 418 -8.61 13.38 8.89
CA PRO A 418 -8.39 14.69 9.45
C PRO A 418 -9.11 14.87 10.80
N ASN A 419 -8.52 15.65 11.70
CA ASN A 419 -9.22 16.08 12.91
C ASN A 419 -10.46 16.91 12.56
N PRO A 420 -11.52 16.86 13.40
CA PRO A 420 -12.67 17.74 13.26
C PRO A 420 -12.26 19.21 13.17
N VAL A 421 -12.92 19.94 12.28
CA VAL A 421 -12.71 21.37 12.05
C VAL A 421 -13.86 22.13 12.70
N TYR A 422 -13.51 23.16 13.48
CA TYR A 422 -14.48 24.02 14.16
C TYR A 422 -14.41 25.43 13.58
N VAL A 423 -15.50 25.89 12.98
CA VAL A 423 -15.62 27.23 12.39
C VAL A 423 -16.56 28.07 13.25
N ARG A 424 -16.04 29.14 13.85
CA ARG A 424 -16.82 30.01 14.75
C ARG A 424 -17.38 31.21 13.99
N PHE A 425 -18.66 31.48 14.18
CA PHE A 425 -19.38 32.65 13.67
C PHE A 425 -19.82 33.49 14.87
N THR A 426 -18.91 34.33 15.37
CA THR A 426 -19.13 35.15 16.58
C THR A 426 -20.34 36.07 16.44
N ASP A 427 -20.51 36.70 15.27
CA ASP A 427 -21.61 37.63 15.01
C ASP A 427 -22.98 36.95 15.04
N LEU A 428 -23.02 35.65 14.76
CA LEU A 428 -24.23 34.83 14.77
C LEU A 428 -24.39 34.04 16.08
N SER A 429 -23.38 34.07 16.97
CA SER A 429 -23.29 33.20 18.15
C SER A 429 -23.40 31.70 17.80
N LEU A 430 -22.80 31.29 16.67
CA LEU A 430 -22.85 29.91 16.17
C LEU A 430 -21.45 29.30 16.00
N ILE A 431 -21.39 27.97 16.06
CA ILE A 431 -20.22 27.17 15.72
C ILE A 431 -20.62 26.07 14.73
N VAL A 432 -19.84 25.91 13.67
CA VAL A 432 -19.99 24.80 12.73
C VAL A 432 -18.90 23.79 13.01
N THR A 433 -19.29 22.56 13.31
CA THR A 433 -18.37 21.42 13.46
C THR A 433 -18.42 20.59 12.19
N ILE A 434 -17.26 20.33 11.60
CA ILE A 434 -17.09 19.49 10.42
C ILE A 434 -16.22 18.30 10.83
N TRP A 435 -16.69 17.09 10.62
CA TRP A 435 -15.91 15.88 10.92
C TRP A 435 -16.01 14.84 9.81
N PHE A 436 -15.14 13.85 9.90
CA PHE A 436 -14.90 12.85 8.87
C PHE A 436 -15.12 11.47 9.46
N ASP A 437 -15.69 10.58 8.67
CA ASP A 437 -15.75 9.14 8.97
C ASP A 437 -15.35 8.33 7.74
N TYR A 438 -15.01 7.06 7.94
CA TYR A 438 -14.66 6.18 6.83
C TYR A 438 -15.92 5.78 6.05
N CYS A 439 -15.81 5.71 4.73
CA CYS A 439 -16.83 5.08 3.90
C CYS A 439 -16.49 3.58 3.80
N GLY A 440 -17.11 2.74 4.64
CA GLY A 440 -16.78 1.32 4.73
C GLY A 440 -15.30 1.12 5.10
N HIS A 441 -14.63 0.21 4.40
CA HIS A 441 -13.20 -0.08 4.55
C HIS A 441 -12.33 0.66 3.52
N PHE A 442 -12.88 1.62 2.78
CA PHE A 442 -12.15 2.35 1.74
C PHE A 442 -11.18 3.39 2.30
N THR A 443 -9.94 3.36 1.81
CA THR A 443 -8.87 4.30 2.16
C THR A 443 -9.00 5.65 1.42
N ASN A 444 -9.68 5.68 0.27
CA ASN A 444 -9.86 6.88 -0.54
C ASN A 444 -11.30 7.40 -0.62
N LYS A 445 -12.21 6.89 0.23
CA LYS A 445 -13.58 7.38 0.37
C LYS A 445 -13.85 7.70 1.83
N VAL A 446 -14.36 8.90 2.09
CA VAL A 446 -14.70 9.36 3.43
C VAL A 446 -16.08 10.00 3.41
N TYR A 447 -16.82 9.82 4.49
CA TYR A 447 -18.01 10.60 4.76
C TYR A 447 -17.65 11.90 5.45
N ILE A 448 -18.32 12.98 5.06
CA ILE A 448 -18.18 14.29 5.70
C ILE A 448 -19.53 14.69 6.27
N PHE A 449 -19.46 15.14 7.51
CA PHE A 449 -20.61 15.61 8.26
C PHE A 449 -20.36 17.05 8.68
N SER A 450 -21.42 17.85 8.69
CA SER A 450 -21.44 19.18 9.28
C SER A 450 -22.60 19.29 10.25
N SER A 451 -22.40 20.00 11.36
CA SER A 451 -23.46 20.36 12.29
C SER A 451 -23.31 21.81 12.73
N VAL A 452 -24.43 22.51 12.82
CA VAL A 452 -24.49 23.86 13.41
C VAL A 452 -24.88 23.73 14.88
N GLY A 453 -24.11 24.37 15.75
CA GLY A 453 -24.35 24.44 17.18
C GLY A 453 -24.26 25.87 17.71
N ASP A 454 -24.69 26.06 18.95
CA ASP A 454 -24.55 27.33 19.66
C ASP A 454 -23.09 27.56 20.08
N LEU A 455 -22.60 28.79 19.92
CA LEU A 455 -21.29 29.19 20.42
C LEU A 455 -21.40 29.51 21.92
N LEU A 456 -20.84 28.64 22.76
CA LEU A 456 -20.77 28.86 24.21
C LEU A 456 -19.55 29.72 24.56
N ASP A 457 -19.75 30.73 25.42
CA ASP A 457 -18.72 31.70 25.81
C ASP A 457 -17.99 31.31 27.11
N ASP A 458 -18.39 30.20 27.75
CA ASP A 458 -17.97 29.81 29.09
C ASP A 458 -17.39 28.39 29.15
N GLY A 459 -16.15 28.29 29.66
CA GLY A 459 -15.36 27.06 29.81
C GLY A 459 -15.89 26.09 30.88
N SER A 460 -17.17 25.76 30.84
CA SER A 460 -17.77 24.66 31.62
C SER A 460 -17.91 23.43 30.71
N ASP A 461 -17.13 22.38 31.01
CA ASP A 461 -17.20 21.05 30.36
C ASP A 461 -18.43 20.25 30.84
N ASP A 462 -19.56 20.91 31.13
CA ASP A 462 -20.80 20.21 31.48
C ASP A 462 -21.52 19.80 30.19
N VAL A 463 -21.17 18.62 29.71
CA VAL A 463 -21.82 17.89 28.60
C VAL A 463 -23.16 17.31 29.09
N GLU A 464 -24.05 18.14 29.63
CA GLU A 464 -25.47 17.84 29.50
C GLU A 464 -25.86 18.12 28.04
N VAL A 465 -26.63 17.22 27.43
CA VAL A 465 -27.16 17.38 26.07
C VAL A 465 -28.11 18.59 26.06
N ARG A 466 -27.54 19.79 26.02
CA ARG A 466 -28.27 21.05 25.92
C ARG A 466 -29.00 21.01 24.58
N LYS A 467 -30.31 21.22 24.61
CA LYS A 467 -31.11 21.38 23.40
C LYS A 467 -30.54 22.57 22.62
N LEU A 468 -30.28 22.36 21.34
CA LEU A 468 -29.87 23.41 20.40
C LEU A 468 -30.91 24.54 20.42
N SER A 469 -30.44 25.78 20.36
CA SER A 469 -31.31 26.95 20.25
C SER A 469 -32.08 26.94 18.92
N GLU A 470 -33.22 27.65 18.87
CA GLU A 470 -33.93 27.89 17.60
C GLU A 470 -33.04 28.58 16.55
N ASN A 471 -32.05 29.37 16.99
CA ASN A 471 -31.07 30.00 16.11
C ASN A 471 -30.15 28.95 15.46
N ALA A 472 -29.59 28.02 16.24
CA ALA A 472 -28.78 26.94 15.69
C ALA A 472 -29.59 26.01 14.77
N LEU A 473 -30.84 25.68 15.16
CA LEU A 473 -31.72 24.80 14.38
C LEU A 473 -32.21 25.41 13.06
N SER A 474 -32.23 26.73 12.94
CA SER A 474 -32.64 27.43 11.71
C SER A 474 -31.52 27.62 10.69
N HIS A 475 -30.29 27.21 11.01
CA HIS A 475 -29.13 27.35 10.14
C HIS A 475 -28.63 25.99 9.63
N ILE A 476 -28.22 25.98 8.36
CA ILE A 476 -27.63 24.81 7.71
C ILE A 476 -26.22 25.18 7.22
N ALA A 477 -25.25 24.33 7.52
CA ALA A 477 -23.88 24.49 7.06
C ALA A 477 -23.69 23.85 5.70
N TYR A 478 -23.73 24.67 4.64
CA TYR A 478 -23.40 24.22 3.29
C TYR A 478 -21.88 24.10 3.12
N LEU A 479 -21.43 22.92 2.72
CA LEU A 479 -20.05 22.66 2.37
C LEU A 479 -19.93 22.67 0.85
N SER A 480 -19.03 23.50 0.32
CA SER A 480 -18.69 23.50 -1.10
C SER A 480 -17.26 23.02 -1.28
N PHE A 481 -17.05 22.26 -2.34
CA PHE A 481 -15.75 21.71 -2.66
C PHE A 481 -15.30 22.16 -4.05
N PRO A 482 -13.97 22.30 -4.25
CA PRO A 482 -13.44 22.54 -5.57
C PRO A 482 -13.88 21.45 -6.55
N PRO A 483 -14.01 21.77 -7.86
CA PRO A 483 -14.40 20.79 -8.89
C PRO A 483 -13.42 19.63 -9.07
N GLU A 484 -12.26 19.70 -8.39
CA GLU A 484 -11.24 18.65 -8.36
C GLU A 484 -11.59 17.49 -7.41
N LEU A 485 -12.62 17.66 -6.56
CA LEU A 485 -13.09 16.67 -5.61
C LEU A 485 -14.44 16.16 -6.10
N ASP A 486 -14.56 14.84 -6.30
CA ASP A 486 -15.82 14.22 -6.72
C ASP A 486 -16.78 14.14 -5.53
N ALA A 487 -17.49 15.25 -5.31
CA ALA A 487 -18.50 15.40 -4.30
C ALA A 487 -19.86 15.01 -4.90
N ILE A 488 -20.30 13.78 -4.64
CA ILE A 488 -21.66 13.36 -4.97
C ILE A 488 -22.59 13.97 -3.92
N GLU A 489 -23.19 15.11 -4.22
CA GLU A 489 -24.27 15.70 -3.42
C GLU A 489 -25.48 14.75 -3.42
N ARG A 490 -25.84 14.20 -2.25
CA ARG A 490 -27.22 13.78 -2.03
C ARG A 490 -28.02 15.05 -1.70
N THR A 491 -28.71 15.54 -2.70
CA THR A 491 -29.56 16.74 -2.63
C THR A 491 -30.60 16.60 -1.51
N ASN A 492 -30.69 17.68 -0.71
CA ASN A 492 -31.78 18.06 0.20
C ASN A 492 -32.05 17.16 1.42
N CYS A 493 -31.59 17.59 2.59
CA CYS A 493 -32.34 17.39 3.82
C CYS A 493 -32.98 18.72 4.21
N VAL A 494 -34.32 18.74 4.15
CA VAL A 494 -35.22 19.77 4.70
C VAL A 494 -35.02 19.89 6.20
#